data_AF-A0A7C5TUV4-F1
#
_entry.id   AF-A0A7C5TUV4-F1
#
_cell.length_a   1.000
_cell.length_b   1.000
_cell.length_c   1.000
_cell.angle_alpha   90.00
_cell.angle_beta   90.00
_cell.angle_gamma   90.00
#
_symmetry.space_group_name_H-M   'P 1'
#
loop_
_entity.id
_entity.type
_entity.pdbx_description
1 polymer ?
#
loop_
_entity_poly.entity_id
_entity_poly.type
_entity_poly.pdbx_seq_one_letter_code
_entity_poly.pdbx_strand_id
1 'polypeptide(L)'
;MSSAEIFRRKIITYIEENKDPLIKAAFYSDEEVMDIMRSLTERWERSGFQGVPLDYATYEELKILAEKAEYYKDAPRETFLRKIFREEFSD
;
A
#
# COMPACT_ATOMS: atom_id res chain seq x y z
N MET A 1 11.43 15.11 -11.97
CA MET A 1 11.03 13.94 -11.19
C MET A 1 10.89 12.76 -12.12
N SER A 2 11.50 11.64 -11.76
CA SER A 2 11.31 10.34 -12.42
C SER A 2 9.92 9.78 -12.12
N SER A 3 9.43 8.87 -12.97
CA SER A 3 8.15 8.18 -12.74
C SER A 3 8.13 7.40 -11.41
N ALA A 4 9.27 6.83 -11.00
CA ALA A 4 9.39 6.15 -9.71
C ALA A 4 9.20 7.10 -8.51
N GLU A 5 9.74 8.33 -8.59
CA GLU A 5 9.52 9.36 -7.57
C GLU A 5 8.06 9.83 -7.53
N ILE A 6 7.38 9.90 -8.68
CA ILE A 6 5.95 10.22 -8.75
C ILE A 6 5.13 9.14 -8.02
N PHE A 7 5.42 7.86 -8.27
CA PHE A 7 4.72 6.76 -7.59
C PHE A 7 4.96 6.74 -6.09
N ARG A 8 6.21 6.91 -5.64
CA ARG A 8 6.51 7.04 -4.21
C ARG A 8 5.75 8.20 -3.58
N ARG A 9 5.70 9.36 -4.24
CA ARG A 9 4.97 10.52 -3.73
C ARG A 9 3.47 10.25 -3.63
N LYS A 10 2.87 9.55 -4.61
CA LYS A 10 1.46 9.14 -4.54
C LYS A 10 1.19 8.26 -3.32
N ILE A 11 2.01 7.23 -3.09
CA ILE A 11 1.84 6.30 -1.95
C ILE A 11 1.92 7.08 -0.64
N ILE A 12 2.95 7.92 -0.48
CA ILE A 12 3.15 8.72 0.74
C ILE A 12 1.95 9.65 0.97
N THR A 13 1.52 10.40 -0.06
CA THR A 13 0.46 11.40 0.09
C THR A 13 -0.92 10.78 0.28
N TYR A 14 -1.22 9.69 -0.41
CA TYR A 14 -2.56 9.09 -0.40
C TYR A 14 -2.77 8.10 0.74
N ILE A 15 -1.70 7.47 1.23
CA ILE A 15 -1.76 6.48 2.30
C ILE A 15 -1.07 7.01 3.56
N GLU A 16 0.25 7.22 3.54
CA GLU A 16 1.02 7.53 4.77
C GLU A 16 0.62 8.85 5.44
N GLU A 17 0.40 9.90 4.66
CA GLU A 17 -0.02 11.22 5.12
C GLU A 17 -1.54 11.34 5.28
N ASN A 18 -2.30 10.30 4.91
CA ASN A 18 -3.75 10.29 5.02
C ASN A 18 -4.19 10.27 6.49
N LYS A 19 -5.13 11.14 6.82
CA LYS A 19 -5.66 11.30 8.18
C LYS A 19 -6.71 10.27 8.54
N ASP A 20 -7.31 9.59 7.56
CA ASP A 20 -8.30 8.56 7.82
C ASP A 20 -7.61 7.18 7.99
N PRO A 21 -7.56 6.62 9.21
CA PRO A 21 -6.92 5.33 9.45
C PRO A 21 -7.61 4.18 8.72
N LEU A 22 -8.88 4.31 8.33
CA LEU A 22 -9.58 3.28 7.56
C LEU A 22 -9.02 3.13 6.15
N ILE A 23 -8.54 4.22 5.54
CA ILE A 23 -7.92 4.18 4.21
C ILE A 23 -6.60 3.42 4.27
N LYS A 24 -5.80 3.68 5.30
CA LYS A 24 -4.56 2.93 5.57
C LYS A 24 -4.85 1.46 5.79
N ALA A 25 -5.80 1.15 6.67
CA ALA A 25 -6.18 -0.24 6.95
C ALA A 25 -6.66 -0.97 5.69
N ALA A 26 -7.51 -0.33 4.89
CA ALA A 26 -8.01 -0.90 3.64
C ALA A 26 -6.89 -1.16 2.63
N PHE A 27 -5.98 -0.20 2.44
CA PHE A 27 -4.82 -0.35 1.56
C PHE A 27 -3.92 -1.52 2.00
N TYR A 28 -3.55 -1.56 3.28
CA TYR A 28 -2.69 -2.61 3.83
C TYR A 28 -3.38 -3.97 3.99
N SER A 29 -4.70 -4.05 3.84
CA SER A 29 -5.46 -5.31 3.78
C SER A 29 -5.62 -5.87 2.37
N ASP A 30 -5.21 -5.14 1.32
CA ASP A 30 -5.26 -5.65 -0.05
C ASP A 30 -4.20 -6.74 -0.25
N GLU A 31 -4.60 -7.93 -0.72
CA GLU A 31 -3.71 -9.09 -0.86
C GLU A 31 -2.44 -8.79 -1.68
N GLU A 32 -2.60 -8.07 -2.78
CA GLU A 32 -1.47 -7.71 -3.67
C GLU A 32 -0.53 -6.69 -2.99
N VAL A 33 -1.10 -5.73 -2.24
CA VAL A 33 -0.31 -4.80 -1.43
C VAL A 33 0.46 -5.54 -0.34
N MET A 34 -0.20 -6.46 0.38
CA MET A 34 0.43 -7.26 1.42
C MET A 34 1.62 -8.07 0.88
N ASP A 35 1.46 -8.72 -0.28
CA ASP A 35 2.52 -9.54 -0.88
C ASP A 35 3.72 -8.72 -1.36
N ILE A 36 3.46 -7.53 -1.95
CA ILE A 36 4.53 -6.59 -2.30
C ILE A 36 5.24 -6.12 -1.02
N MET A 37 4.49 -5.66 -0.01
CA MET A 37 5.07 -5.13 1.23
C MET A 37 5.90 -6.17 1.99
N ARG A 38 5.47 -7.43 1.99
CA ARG A 38 6.25 -8.56 2.53
C ARG A 38 7.59 -8.69 1.80
N SER A 39 7.56 -8.72 0.47
CA SER A 39 8.76 -8.83 -0.36
C SER A 39 9.70 -7.62 -0.21
N LEU A 40 9.15 -6.42 0.01
CA LEU A 40 9.95 -5.22 0.31
C LEU A 40 10.60 -5.29 1.68
N THR A 41 9.86 -5.77 2.67
CA THR A 41 10.37 -5.94 4.04
C THR A 41 11.52 -6.93 4.06
N GLU A 42 11.39 -8.07 3.38
CA GLU A 42 12.48 -9.05 3.26
C GLU A 42 13.74 -8.47 2.59
N ARG A 43 13.58 -7.64 1.54
CA ARG A 43 14.72 -6.97 0.89
C ARG A 43 15.38 -5.94 1.80
N TRP A 44 14.58 -5.19 2.56
CA TRP A 44 15.05 -4.19 3.52
C TRP A 44 15.75 -4.84 4.73
N GLU A 45 15.25 -5.98 5.20
CA GLU A 45 15.92 -6.77 6.24
C GLU A 45 17.27 -7.28 5.76
N ARG A 46 17.33 -7.84 4.54
CA ARG A 46 18.58 -8.34 3.94
C ARG A 46 19.59 -7.23 3.65
N SER A 47 19.15 -5.98 3.53
CA SER A 47 20.04 -4.83 3.38
C SER A 47 20.54 -4.26 4.70
N GLY A 48 20.14 -4.83 5.85
CA GLY A 48 20.49 -4.31 7.17
C GLY A 48 19.70 -3.05 7.53
N PHE A 49 18.43 -2.99 7.12
CA PHE A 49 17.47 -1.93 7.44
C PHE A 49 17.92 -0.52 7.02
N GLN A 50 18.70 -0.40 5.93
CA GLN A 50 19.09 0.90 5.41
C GLN A 50 17.91 1.56 4.67
N GLY A 51 17.65 2.85 4.90
CA GLY A 51 16.54 3.55 4.25
C GLY A 51 15.15 3.04 4.70
N VAL A 52 14.18 3.04 3.78
CA VAL A 52 12.81 2.55 4.02
C VAL A 52 12.43 1.43 3.05
N PRO A 53 11.41 0.59 3.34
CA PRO A 53 11.01 -0.51 2.47
C PRO A 53 10.75 -0.10 1.00
N LEU A 54 10.17 1.08 0.76
CA LEU A 54 9.88 1.61 -0.58
C LEU A 54 11.15 1.95 -1.40
N ASP A 55 12.31 2.05 -0.77
CA ASP A 55 13.59 2.23 -1.48
C ASP A 55 14.02 0.95 -2.21
N TYR A 56 13.51 -0.21 -1.77
CA TYR A 56 13.82 -1.53 -2.34
C TYR A 56 12.81 -2.00 -3.38
N ALA A 57 11.80 -1.18 -3.65
CA ALA A 57 10.76 -1.49 -4.62
C ALA A 57 11.25 -1.36 -6.06
N THR A 58 10.89 -2.34 -6.88
CA THR A 58 11.02 -2.23 -8.33
C THR A 58 10.06 -1.17 -8.86
N TYR A 59 10.29 -0.74 -10.11
CA TYR A 59 9.41 0.21 -10.76
C TYR A 59 7.96 -0.29 -10.87
N GLU A 60 7.76 -1.57 -11.22
CA GLU A 60 6.43 -2.15 -11.35
C GLU A 60 5.73 -2.28 -10.00
N GLU A 61 6.44 -2.67 -8.94
CA GLU A 61 5.87 -2.70 -7.58
C GLU A 61 5.46 -1.30 -7.10
N LEU A 62 6.28 -0.28 -7.35
CA LEU A 62 5.92 1.10 -7.06
C LEU A 62 4.68 1.55 -7.83
N LYS A 63 4.58 1.16 -9.10
CA LYS A 63 3.42 1.47 -9.95
C LYS A 63 2.15 0.83 -9.38
N ILE A 64 2.18 -0.47 -9.07
CA ILE A 64 1.03 -1.20 -8.49
C ILE A 64 0.61 -0.56 -7.17
N LEU A 65 1.56 -0.33 -6.26
CA LEU A 65 1.27 0.32 -4.98
C LEU A 65 0.68 1.72 -5.16
N ALA A 66 1.14 2.49 -6.14
CA ALA A 66 0.61 3.82 -6.43
C ALA A 66 -0.80 3.79 -7.06
N GLU A 67 -1.08 2.83 -7.94
CA GLU A 67 -2.41 2.62 -8.52
C GLU A 67 -3.42 2.20 -7.44
N LYS A 68 -3.02 1.29 -6.54
CA LYS A 68 -3.81 0.91 -5.36
C LYS A 68 -4.01 2.09 -4.43
N ALA A 69 -2.96 2.85 -4.13
CA ALA A 69 -3.05 4.03 -3.27
C ALA A 69 -4.08 5.04 -3.82
N GLU A 70 -4.09 5.24 -5.14
CA GLU A 70 -5.07 6.09 -5.82
C GLU A 70 -6.49 5.54 -5.78
N TYR A 71 -6.66 4.22 -5.92
CA TYR A 71 -7.96 3.56 -5.74
C TYR A 71 -8.50 3.73 -4.31
N TYR A 72 -7.66 3.49 -3.31
CA TYR A 72 -8.07 3.51 -1.92
C TYR A 72 -8.33 4.92 -1.38
N LYS A 73 -7.66 5.97 -1.89
CA LYS A 73 -7.80 7.34 -1.37
C LYS A 73 -9.21 7.93 -1.46
N ASP A 74 -9.98 7.51 -2.46
CA ASP A 74 -11.32 8.04 -2.75
C ASP A 74 -12.42 7.01 -2.47
N ALA A 75 -12.08 5.77 -2.08
CA ALA A 75 -13.09 4.74 -2.06
C ALA A 75 -14.10 4.96 -0.91
N PRO A 76 -15.40 4.75 -1.17
CA PRO A 76 -16.43 4.94 -0.15
C PRO A 76 -16.16 4.05 1.05
N ARG A 77 -16.30 4.58 2.27
CA ARG A 77 -16.15 3.81 3.52
C ARG A 77 -16.97 2.50 3.48
N GLU A 78 -18.16 2.52 2.90
CA GLU A 78 -19.03 1.34 2.76
C GLU A 78 -18.46 0.24 1.85
N THR A 79 -17.65 0.59 0.85
CA THR A 79 -17.00 -0.38 -0.05
C THR A 79 -15.95 -1.19 0.70
N PHE A 80 -15.25 -0.58 1.65
CA PHE A 80 -14.24 -1.25 2.47
C PHE A 80 -14.84 -2.12 3.56
N LEU A 81 -15.89 -1.64 4.23
CA LEU A 81 -16.57 -2.40 5.27
C LEU A 81 -17.10 -3.72 4.70
N ARG A 82 -17.62 -3.76 3.47
CA ARG A 82 -18.06 -5.02 2.85
C ARG A 82 -16.92 -6.00 2.54
N LYS A 83 -15.69 -5.55 2.32
CA LYS A 83 -14.55 -6.44 2.08
C LYS A 83 -14.04 -6.99 3.41
N ILE A 84 -13.79 -6.10 4.37
CA ILE A 84 -13.34 -6.44 5.73
C ILE A 84 -14.35 -7.33 6.48
N PHE A 85 -15.66 -7.03 6.41
CA PHE A 85 -16.68 -7.82 7.11
C PHE A 85 -17.15 -9.07 6.36
N ARG A 86 -16.91 -9.22 5.05
CA ARG A 86 -17.29 -10.45 4.34
C ARG A 86 -16.31 -11.59 4.62
N GLU A 87 -15.05 -11.27 4.90
CA GLU A 87 -14.04 -12.26 5.27
C GLU A 87 -14.21 -12.78 6.71
N GLU A 88 -14.74 -11.97 7.64
CA GLU A 88 -14.95 -12.35 9.06
C GLU A 88 -16.22 -13.16 9.35
N PHE A 89 -17.14 -13.30 8.39
CA PHE A 89 -18.44 -13.97 8.59
C PHE A 89 -18.79 -15.00 7.50
N SER A 90 -17.79 -15.50 6.78
CA SER A 90 -17.96 -16.63 5.88
C SER A 90 -17.54 -17.93 6.60
N ASP A 91 -18.27 -18.29 7.65
CA ASP A 91 -18.29 -19.63 8.27
C ASP A 91 -19.62 -20.34 7.96
#